data_AF-A0A261R907-F1
#
_entry.id   AF-A0A261R907-F1
#
_cell.length_a   1.000
_cell.length_b   1.000
_cell.length_c   1.000
_cell.angle_alpha   90.00
_cell.angle_beta   90.00
_cell.angle_gamma   90.00
#
_symmetry.space_group_name_H-M   'P 1'
#
loop_
_entity.id
_entity.type
_entity.pdbx_description
1 polymer ?
#
loop_
_entity_poly.entity_id
_entity_poly.type
_entity_poly.pdbx_seq_one_letter_code
_entity_poly.pdbx_strand_id
1 'polypeptide(L)'
;MVGRLTEGKASANADAFTPSGCSAASARKRDRMVSRLAMIPSRFDKIGLSYQSDQIKSNMDFAVLYTWTKILHVAAAFIFVAGISAVSLMLIADPPDAPNAAGAAARMRRWHRIVTTPAMILTWILGIALAVQGHWLGDGWLHGKLALVVLLSAIHGIQARTLRRRAAGRHAAMWRITPLVVAMAVIAILALVVVKPF
;
A
#
# COMPACT_ATOMS: atom_id res chain seq x y z
N MET A 1 63.20 0.18 14.37
CA MET A 1 62.66 -0.93 15.19
C MET A 1 61.71 -1.72 14.29
N VAL A 2 62.20 -2.42 13.27
CA VAL A 2 62.82 -3.77 13.29
C VAL A 2 61.89 -4.79 13.97
N GLY A 3 61.29 -5.65 13.15
CA GLY A 3 60.45 -6.78 13.54
C GLY A 3 60.13 -7.64 12.32
N ARG A 4 61.18 -8.18 11.69
CA ARG A 4 61.15 -9.23 10.68
C ARG A 4 61.00 -10.60 11.40
N LEU A 5 60.61 -11.63 10.63
CA LEU A 5 60.59 -13.07 10.93
C LEU A 5 59.22 -13.54 11.47
N THR A 6 58.57 -14.56 10.92
CA THR A 6 59.12 -15.82 10.42
C THR A 6 58.36 -16.38 9.22
N GLU A 7 59.13 -16.78 8.22
CA GLU A 7 58.73 -17.70 7.15
C GLU A 7 58.29 -19.05 7.73
N GLY A 8 57.06 -19.46 7.46
CA GLY A 8 56.60 -20.83 7.61
C GLY A 8 56.79 -21.60 6.31
N LYS A 9 58.02 -22.04 6.03
CA LYS A 9 58.30 -23.06 5.01
C LYS A 9 57.63 -24.37 5.42
N ALA A 10 56.43 -24.62 4.91
CA ALA A 10 55.88 -25.97 4.86
C ALA A 10 56.48 -26.70 3.66
N SER A 11 57.67 -27.26 3.85
CA SER A 11 58.18 -28.33 2.99
C SER A 11 57.43 -29.61 3.36
N ALA A 12 56.49 -30.03 2.52
CA ALA A 12 55.91 -31.36 2.60
C ALA A 12 55.69 -31.88 1.17
N ASN A 13 56.61 -32.77 0.78
CA ASN A 13 56.34 -33.93 -0.05
C ASN A 13 55.69 -33.70 -1.42
N ALA A 14 56.54 -33.36 -2.40
CA ALA A 14 56.31 -33.68 -3.79
C ALA A 14 56.67 -35.17 -4.04
N ASP A 15 55.94 -36.07 -3.39
CA ASP A 15 56.03 -37.50 -3.68
C ASP A 15 55.06 -37.81 -4.82
N ALA A 16 55.67 -37.91 -6.00
CA ALA A 16 55.31 -38.76 -7.12
C ALA A 16 53.98 -39.55 -6.97
N PHE A 17 52.89 -38.98 -7.50
CA PHE A 17 51.83 -39.78 -8.09
C PHE A 17 51.78 -39.47 -9.59
N THR A 18 52.64 -40.13 -10.34
CA THR A 18 52.44 -40.30 -11.77
C THR A 18 51.23 -41.23 -11.94
N PRO A 19 50.12 -40.82 -12.59
CA PRO A 19 49.06 -41.75 -12.90
C PRO A 19 49.52 -42.61 -14.08
N SER A 20 50.37 -43.60 -13.79
CA SER A 20 50.65 -44.71 -14.67
C SER A 20 49.38 -45.54 -14.80
N GLY A 21 48.76 -45.47 -15.98
CA GLY A 21 47.75 -46.45 -16.39
C GLY A 21 46.32 -45.97 -16.45
N CYS A 22 46.04 -44.78 -17.02
CA CYS A 22 44.73 -44.58 -17.64
C CYS A 22 44.74 -45.22 -19.05
N SER A 23 44.56 -46.54 -19.10
CA SER A 23 44.31 -47.23 -20.38
C SER A 23 43.16 -46.53 -21.11
N ALA A 24 43.34 -46.27 -22.41
CA ALA A 24 42.36 -45.65 -23.30
C ALA A 24 41.00 -46.40 -23.35
N ALA A 25 40.93 -47.61 -22.77
CA ALA A 25 39.70 -48.35 -22.53
C ALA A 25 38.90 -47.85 -21.32
N SER A 26 39.57 -47.40 -20.24
CA SER A 26 38.90 -46.93 -19.01
C SER A 26 38.32 -45.52 -19.17
N ALA A 27 39.00 -44.64 -19.93
CA ALA A 27 38.49 -43.31 -20.29
C ALA A 27 37.20 -43.43 -21.12
N ARG A 28 37.18 -44.31 -22.14
CA ARG A 28 36.03 -44.57 -23.00
C ARG A 28 34.82 -45.18 -22.28
N LYS A 29 35.05 -45.90 -21.18
CA LYS A 29 33.98 -46.51 -20.37
C LYS A 29 33.35 -45.48 -19.44
N ARG A 30 34.16 -44.57 -18.86
CA ARG A 30 33.66 -43.40 -18.12
C ARG A 30 32.85 -42.48 -19.02
N ASP A 31 33.34 -42.13 -20.20
CA ASP A 31 32.59 -41.29 -21.15
C ASP A 31 31.23 -41.88 -21.52
N ARG A 32 31.15 -43.20 -21.72
CA ARG A 32 29.88 -43.89 -21.97
C ARG A 32 28.94 -43.93 -20.78
N MET A 33 29.44 -43.97 -19.55
CA MET A 33 28.62 -43.92 -18.34
C MET A 33 28.08 -42.50 -18.10
N VAL A 34 28.93 -41.48 -18.24
CA VAL A 34 28.53 -40.07 -18.08
C VAL A 34 27.56 -39.64 -19.17
N SER A 35 27.77 -40.10 -20.41
CA SER A 35 26.85 -39.84 -21.54
C SER A 35 25.48 -40.50 -21.37
N ARG A 36 25.39 -41.61 -20.61
CA ARG A 36 24.10 -42.25 -20.26
C ARG A 36 23.39 -41.59 -19.07
N LEU A 37 24.11 -40.96 -18.13
CA LEU A 37 23.49 -40.16 -17.05
C LEU A 37 23.00 -38.78 -17.51
N ALA A 38 23.48 -38.28 -18.66
CA ALA A 38 22.98 -37.04 -19.26
C ALA A 38 21.60 -37.19 -19.93
N MET A 39 21.03 -38.40 -19.97
CA MET A 39 19.70 -38.69 -20.50
C MET A 39 18.64 -38.74 -19.38
N ILE A 40 18.75 -37.86 -18.39
CA ILE A 40 17.68 -37.57 -17.44
C ILE A 40 16.85 -36.43 -18.05
N PRO A 41 15.51 -36.56 -18.15
CA PRO A 41 14.70 -35.61 -18.90
C PRO A 41 14.69 -34.24 -18.22
N SER A 42 15.41 -33.27 -18.81
CA SER A 42 15.42 -31.83 -18.51
C SER A 42 14.05 -31.14 -18.56
N ARG A 43 13.00 -31.89 -18.92
CA ARG A 43 11.62 -31.44 -18.98
C ARG A 43 11.06 -31.11 -17.59
N PHE A 44 11.43 -31.86 -16.56
CA PHE A 44 10.97 -31.59 -15.18
C PHE A 44 11.59 -30.31 -14.61
N ASP A 45 12.89 -30.07 -14.84
CA ASP A 45 13.56 -28.83 -14.41
C ASP A 45 12.97 -27.60 -15.11
N LYS A 46 12.66 -27.69 -16.41
CA LYS A 46 11.98 -26.61 -17.13
C LYS A 46 10.58 -26.31 -16.59
N ILE A 47 9.81 -27.34 -16.25
CA ILE A 47 8.46 -27.19 -15.68
C ILE A 47 8.52 -26.60 -14.26
N GLY A 48 9.48 -27.03 -13.44
CA GLY A 48 9.72 -26.48 -12.11
C GLY A 48 10.15 -25.02 -12.15
N LEU A 49 11.06 -24.66 -13.05
CA LEU A 49 11.50 -23.27 -13.26
C LEU A 49 10.39 -22.38 -13.83
N SER A 50 9.54 -22.88 -14.73
CA SER A 50 8.38 -22.12 -15.23
C SER A 50 7.37 -21.89 -14.12
N TYR A 51 7.01 -22.95 -13.36
CA TYR A 51 6.09 -22.83 -12.23
C TYR A 51 6.61 -21.87 -11.16
N GLN A 52 7.88 -21.99 -10.77
CA GLN A 52 8.51 -21.09 -9.82
C GLN A 52 8.53 -19.64 -10.35
N SER A 53 8.86 -19.43 -11.64
CA SER A 53 8.86 -18.09 -12.21
C SER A 53 7.45 -17.48 -12.28
N ASP A 54 6.43 -18.28 -12.59
CA ASP A 54 5.04 -17.82 -12.67
C ASP A 54 4.46 -17.56 -11.28
N GLN A 55 4.82 -18.37 -10.28
CA GLN A 55 4.52 -18.12 -8.87
C GLN A 55 5.23 -16.87 -8.34
N ILE A 56 6.49 -16.65 -8.69
CA ILE A 56 7.23 -15.44 -8.27
C ILE A 56 6.59 -14.20 -8.89
N LYS A 57 6.26 -14.22 -10.19
CA LYS A 57 5.57 -13.12 -10.87
C LYS A 57 4.23 -12.82 -10.22
N SER A 58 3.39 -13.85 -10.02
CA SER A 58 2.07 -13.64 -9.40
C SER A 58 2.17 -13.08 -7.99
N ASN A 59 3.09 -13.61 -7.16
CA ASN A 59 3.32 -13.11 -5.81
C ASN A 59 3.80 -11.65 -5.80
N MET A 60 4.71 -11.28 -6.71
CA MET A 60 5.16 -9.91 -6.88
C MET A 60 4.02 -9.00 -7.35
N ASP A 61 3.21 -9.44 -8.30
CA ASP A 61 2.07 -8.68 -8.82
C ASP A 61 1.05 -8.39 -7.70
N PHE A 62 0.71 -9.38 -6.87
CA PHE A 62 -0.18 -9.18 -5.71
C PHE A 62 0.40 -8.18 -4.70
N ALA A 63 1.68 -8.29 -4.34
CA ALA A 63 2.33 -7.39 -3.40
C ALA A 63 2.38 -5.94 -3.93
N VAL A 64 2.65 -5.78 -5.22
CA VAL A 64 2.66 -4.49 -5.91
C VAL A 64 1.26 -3.89 -5.92
N LEU A 65 0.24 -4.63 -6.36
CA LEU A 65 -1.15 -4.16 -6.38
C LEU A 65 -1.66 -3.77 -4.99
N TYR A 66 -1.36 -4.57 -3.97
CA TYR A 66 -1.75 -4.27 -2.58
C TYR A 66 -1.12 -2.96 -2.08
N THR A 67 0.18 -2.77 -2.34
CA THR A 67 0.90 -1.56 -1.94
C THR A 67 0.35 -0.32 -2.66
N TRP A 68 0.12 -0.41 -3.97
CA TRP A 68 -0.50 0.68 -4.73
C TRP A 68 -1.93 0.98 -4.28
N THR A 69 -2.75 -0.06 -4.03
CA THR A 69 -4.11 0.10 -3.51
C THR A 69 -4.08 0.83 -2.16
N LYS A 70 -3.12 0.49 -1.29
CA LYS A 70 -2.91 1.17 0.00
C LYS A 70 -2.53 2.63 -0.18
N ILE A 71 -1.61 2.95 -1.09
CA ILE A 71 -1.20 4.33 -1.40
C ILE A 71 -2.40 5.14 -1.92
N LEU A 72 -3.13 4.60 -2.90
CA LEU A 72 -4.31 5.25 -3.47
C LEU A 72 -5.41 5.46 -2.42
N HIS A 73 -5.63 4.50 -1.52
CA HIS A 73 -6.60 4.63 -0.44
C HIS A 73 -6.24 5.76 0.52
N VAL A 74 -4.98 5.82 0.96
CA VAL A 74 -4.50 6.86 1.88
C VAL A 74 -4.55 8.24 1.21
N ALA A 75 -4.14 8.34 -0.06
CA ALA A 75 -4.22 9.58 -0.82
C ALA A 75 -5.67 10.06 -0.99
N ALA A 76 -6.59 9.16 -1.35
CA ALA A 76 -8.02 9.48 -1.45
C ALA A 76 -8.59 9.92 -0.10
N ALA A 77 -8.24 9.23 0.99
CA ALA A 77 -8.67 9.58 2.34
C ALA A 77 -8.16 10.97 2.76
N PHE A 78 -6.92 11.30 2.41
CA PHE A 78 -6.34 12.62 2.69
C PHE A 78 -7.07 13.74 1.94
N ILE A 79 -7.31 13.56 0.63
CA ILE A 79 -8.07 14.52 -0.18
C ILE A 79 -9.50 14.67 0.36
N PHE A 80 -10.12 13.57 0.77
CA PHE A 80 -11.46 13.58 1.36
C PHE A 80 -11.51 14.40 2.65
N VAL A 81 -10.60 14.16 3.59
CA VAL A 81 -10.50 14.90 4.85
C VAL A 81 -10.19 16.38 4.58
N ALA A 82 -9.20 16.68 3.74
CA ALA A 82 -8.85 18.04 3.37
C ALA A 82 -10.05 18.78 2.75
N GLY A 83 -10.83 18.08 1.91
CA GLY A 83 -12.06 18.59 1.30
C GLY A 83 -13.14 18.95 2.31
N ILE A 84 -13.38 18.07 3.29
CA ILE A 84 -14.32 18.34 4.39
C ILE A 84 -13.84 19.52 5.23
N SER A 85 -12.57 19.56 5.61
CA SER A 85 -11.99 20.65 6.40
C SER A 85 -12.09 22.01 5.69
N ALA A 86 -11.78 22.06 4.39
CA ALA A 86 -11.86 23.28 3.60
C ALA A 86 -13.28 23.85 3.54
N VAL A 87 -14.29 23.00 3.34
CA VAL A 87 -15.70 23.44 3.36
C VAL A 87 -16.13 23.86 4.76
N SER A 88 -15.68 23.15 5.80
CA SER A 88 -16.03 23.49 7.18
C SER A 88 -15.48 24.86 7.58
N LEU A 89 -14.22 25.15 7.23
CA LEU A 89 -13.59 26.45 7.45
C LEU A 89 -14.31 27.56 6.68
N MET A 90 -14.64 27.35 5.41
CA MET A 90 -15.40 28.31 4.62
C MET A 90 -16.78 28.60 5.22
N LEU A 91 -17.52 27.57 5.65
CA LEU A 91 -18.86 27.75 6.24
C LEU A 91 -18.85 28.50 7.58
N ILE A 92 -17.72 28.50 8.29
CA ILE A 92 -17.53 29.20 9.56
C ILE A 92 -16.97 30.61 9.35
N ALA A 93 -16.00 30.76 8.45
CA ALA A 93 -15.38 32.05 8.15
C ALA A 93 -16.31 32.99 7.38
N ASP A 94 -17.17 32.43 6.52
CA ASP A 94 -18.14 33.18 5.73
C ASP A 94 -19.53 33.05 6.37
N PRO A 95 -20.03 34.08 7.06
CA PRO A 95 -21.35 34.02 7.69
C PRO A 95 -22.45 34.02 6.61
N PRO A 96 -23.61 33.41 6.89
CA PRO A 96 -24.68 33.20 5.91
C PRO A 96 -25.31 34.48 5.35
N ASP A 97 -25.13 35.61 6.02
CA ASP A 97 -25.58 36.97 5.70
C ASP A 97 -24.50 37.82 5.02
N ALA A 98 -23.31 37.26 4.77
CA ALA A 98 -22.23 37.98 4.10
C ALA A 98 -22.63 38.43 2.67
N PRO A 99 -22.07 39.57 2.21
CA PRO A 99 -22.20 39.97 0.81
C PRO A 99 -21.75 38.83 -0.12
N ASN A 100 -22.59 38.46 -1.08
CA ASN A 100 -22.32 37.37 -2.03
C ASN A 100 -22.19 35.94 -1.42
N ALA A 101 -22.71 35.70 -0.21
CA ALA A 101 -22.69 34.37 0.43
C ALA A 101 -23.29 33.25 -0.46
N ALA A 102 -24.35 33.57 -1.21
CA ALA A 102 -24.98 32.62 -2.14
C ALA A 102 -24.05 32.22 -3.30
N GLY A 103 -23.35 33.20 -3.90
CA GLY A 103 -22.39 32.95 -4.98
C GLY A 103 -21.17 32.18 -4.50
N ALA A 104 -20.62 32.52 -3.33
CA ALA A 104 -19.52 31.79 -2.70
C ALA A 104 -19.92 30.33 -2.40
N ALA A 105 -21.10 30.10 -1.83
CA ALA A 105 -21.62 28.77 -1.58
C ALA A 105 -21.86 27.95 -2.86
N ALA A 106 -22.32 28.58 -3.95
CA ALA A 106 -22.51 27.92 -5.23
C ALA A 106 -21.17 27.43 -5.84
N ARG A 107 -20.14 28.28 -5.81
CA ARG A 107 -18.78 27.91 -6.25
C ARG A 107 -18.20 26.79 -5.40
N MET A 108 -18.29 26.92 -4.07
CA MET A 108 -17.80 25.91 -3.14
C MET A 108 -18.55 24.58 -3.31
N ARG A 109 -19.86 24.60 -3.54
CA ARG A 109 -20.66 23.38 -3.82
C ARG A 109 -20.18 22.66 -5.08
N ARG A 110 -19.81 23.40 -6.13
CA ARG A 110 -19.30 22.81 -7.37
C ARG A 110 -17.96 22.13 -7.13
N TRP A 111 -17.04 22.82 -6.44
CA TRP A 111 -15.75 22.27 -6.06
C TRP A 111 -15.89 21.02 -5.17
N HIS A 112 -16.73 21.09 -4.14
CA HIS A 112 -16.94 19.99 -3.20
C HIS A 112 -17.46 18.72 -3.89
N ARG A 113 -18.32 18.89 -4.91
CA ARG A 113 -18.84 17.78 -5.72
C ARG A 113 -17.80 17.20 -6.68
N ILE A 114 -16.90 18.03 -7.21
CA ILE A 114 -15.88 17.60 -8.18
C ILE A 114 -14.68 16.97 -7.47
N VAL A 115 -14.33 17.41 -6.26
CA VAL A 115 -13.12 16.97 -5.56
C VAL A 115 -13.44 16.04 -4.40
N THR A 116 -14.25 16.50 -3.44
CA THR A 116 -14.45 15.77 -2.18
C THR A 116 -15.34 14.54 -2.35
N THR A 117 -16.40 14.63 -3.15
CA THR A 117 -17.31 13.49 -3.40
C THR A 117 -16.60 12.31 -4.09
N PRO A 118 -15.85 12.46 -5.20
CA PRO A 118 -15.13 11.33 -5.78
C PRO A 118 -14.01 10.82 -4.87
N ALA A 119 -13.33 11.69 -4.11
CA ALA A 119 -12.35 11.25 -3.12
C ALA A 119 -12.99 10.37 -2.02
N MET A 120 -14.19 10.72 -1.56
CA MET A 120 -14.97 9.89 -0.62
C MET A 120 -15.27 8.51 -1.23
N ILE A 121 -15.76 8.48 -2.47
CA ILE A 121 -16.10 7.24 -3.17
C ILE A 121 -14.88 6.34 -3.33
N LEU A 122 -13.75 6.91 -3.78
CA LEU A 122 -12.48 6.19 -3.90
C LEU A 122 -12.00 5.65 -2.54
N THR A 123 -12.14 6.44 -1.47
CA THR A 123 -11.78 6.00 -0.12
C THR A 123 -12.59 4.79 0.31
N TRP A 124 -13.91 4.78 0.04
CA TRP A 124 -14.79 3.65 0.33
C TRP A 124 -14.45 2.41 -0.49
N ILE A 125 -14.34 2.56 -1.82
CA ILE A 125 -14.05 1.43 -2.73
C ILE A 125 -12.70 0.79 -2.37
N LEU A 126 -11.65 1.61 -2.26
CA LEU A 126 -10.31 1.11 -1.94
C LEU A 126 -10.23 0.58 -0.50
N GLY A 127 -10.99 1.18 0.43
CA GLY A 127 -11.07 0.72 1.82
C GLY A 127 -11.71 -0.66 1.95
N ILE A 128 -12.82 -0.89 1.24
CA ILE A 128 -13.47 -2.20 1.17
C ILE A 128 -12.56 -3.22 0.48
N ALA A 129 -11.91 -2.84 -0.62
CA ALA A 129 -10.97 -3.71 -1.32
C ALA A 129 -9.82 -4.17 -0.40
N LEU A 130 -9.24 -3.27 0.38
CA LEU A 130 -8.19 -3.60 1.36
C LEU A 130 -8.72 -4.47 2.51
N ALA A 131 -9.94 -4.22 2.98
CA ALA A 131 -10.55 -5.02 4.05
C ALA A 131 -10.77 -6.48 3.62
N VAL A 132 -11.22 -6.69 2.38
CA VAL A 132 -11.42 -8.03 1.80
C VAL A 132 -10.06 -8.71 1.56
N GLN A 133 -9.09 -8.02 0.96
CA GLN A 133 -7.75 -8.57 0.69
C GLN A 133 -6.98 -8.91 1.98
N GLY A 134 -7.16 -8.13 3.04
CA GLY A 134 -6.52 -8.36 4.33
C GLY A 134 -7.20 -9.41 5.21
N HIS A 135 -8.39 -9.91 4.83
CA HIS A 135 -9.24 -10.77 5.66
C HIS A 135 -9.56 -10.21 7.07
N TRP A 136 -9.50 -8.88 7.25
CA TRP A 136 -9.68 -8.20 8.55
C TRP A 136 -11.15 -7.91 8.89
N LEU A 137 -12.10 -8.54 8.20
CA LEU A 137 -13.53 -8.29 8.39
C LEU A 137 -14.03 -8.69 9.79
N GLY A 138 -13.29 -9.55 10.51
CA GLY A 138 -13.57 -9.93 11.90
C GLY A 138 -12.92 -9.03 12.95
N ASP A 139 -12.01 -8.13 12.57
CA ASP A 139 -11.22 -7.37 13.54
C ASP A 139 -11.99 -6.13 14.04
N GLY A 140 -12.05 -5.96 15.36
CA GLY A 140 -12.71 -4.80 15.98
C GLY A 140 -12.10 -3.46 15.56
N TRP A 141 -10.82 -3.45 15.20
CA TRP A 141 -10.11 -2.27 14.70
C TRP A 141 -10.67 -1.76 13.36
N LEU A 142 -11.03 -2.67 12.45
CA LEU A 142 -11.62 -2.30 11.18
C LEU A 142 -12.98 -1.63 11.39
N HIS A 143 -13.80 -2.16 12.31
CA HIS A 143 -15.09 -1.58 12.68
C HIS A 143 -14.96 -0.18 13.25
N GLY A 144 -13.97 0.06 14.12
CA GLY A 144 -13.66 1.39 14.64
C GLY A 144 -13.28 2.38 13.54
N LYS A 145 -12.43 1.96 12.60
CA LYS A 145 -12.06 2.79 11.44
C LYS A 145 -13.27 3.06 10.54
N LEU A 146 -14.11 2.05 10.30
CA LEU A 146 -15.31 2.18 9.49
C LEU A 146 -16.30 3.17 10.10
N ALA A 147 -16.51 3.11 11.42
CA ALA A 147 -17.36 4.05 12.15
C ALA A 147 -16.90 5.50 11.98
N LEU A 148 -15.58 5.75 12.02
CA LEU A 148 -15.02 7.08 11.77
C LEU A 148 -15.22 7.56 10.33
N VAL A 149 -15.05 6.66 9.34
CA VAL A 149 -15.30 7.01 7.93
C VAL A 149 -16.78 7.32 7.71
N VAL A 150 -17.70 6.54 8.31
CA VAL A 150 -19.14 6.80 8.27
C VAL A 150 -19.48 8.15 8.90
N LEU A 151 -18.89 8.47 10.06
CA LEU A 151 -19.06 9.78 10.71
C LEU A 151 -18.61 10.92 9.79
N LEU A 152 -17.43 10.81 9.15
CA LEU A 152 -16.93 11.80 8.20
C LEU A 152 -17.84 11.92 6.97
N SER A 153 -18.35 10.80 6.45
CA SER A 153 -19.33 10.79 5.35
C SER A 153 -20.65 11.46 5.74
N ALA A 154 -21.12 11.30 6.98
CA ALA A 154 -22.29 12.00 7.48
C ALA A 154 -22.06 13.52 7.54
N ILE A 155 -20.89 13.96 8.04
CA ILE A 155 -20.50 15.38 8.06
C ILE A 155 -20.42 15.94 6.63
N HIS A 156 -19.86 15.20 5.68
CA HIS A 156 -19.84 15.57 4.25
C HIS A 156 -21.26 15.80 3.70
N GLY A 157 -22.20 14.91 4.01
CA GLY A 157 -23.60 15.04 3.60
C GLY A 157 -24.28 16.29 4.17
N ILE A 158 -24.03 16.60 5.46
CA ILE A 158 -24.55 17.81 6.11
C ILE A 158 -23.97 19.06 5.44
N GLN A 159 -22.67 19.11 5.17
CA GLN A 159 -22.03 20.23 4.46
C GLN A 159 -22.60 20.44 3.06
N ALA A 160 -22.80 19.36 2.30
CA ALA A 160 -23.43 19.43 0.99
C ALA A 160 -24.87 19.99 1.06
N ARG A 161 -25.62 19.67 2.12
CA ARG A 161 -26.95 20.24 2.38
C ARG A 161 -26.88 21.73 2.75
N THR A 162 -25.95 22.13 3.60
CA THR A 162 -25.76 23.53 4.01
C THR A 162 -25.36 24.40 2.82
N LEU A 163 -24.39 23.96 2.02
CA LEU A 163 -23.98 24.65 0.79
C LEU A 163 -25.14 24.80 -0.22
N ARG A 164 -25.98 23.77 -0.37
CA ARG A 164 -27.20 23.85 -1.20
C ARG A 164 -28.19 24.89 -0.71
N ARG A 165 -28.37 25.01 0.60
CA ARG A 165 -29.29 25.99 1.20
C ARG A 165 -28.76 27.41 1.02
N ARG A 166 -27.47 27.63 1.33
CA ARG A 166 -26.82 28.94 1.13
C ARG A 166 -26.82 29.38 -0.32
N ALA A 167 -26.50 28.47 -1.26
CA ALA A 167 -26.54 28.77 -2.69
C ALA A 167 -27.95 29.16 -3.20
N ALA A 168 -29.00 28.75 -2.48
CA ALA A 168 -30.39 29.14 -2.74
C ALA A 168 -30.82 30.40 -1.97
N GLY A 169 -29.87 31.18 -1.44
CA GLY A 169 -30.14 32.40 -0.66
C GLY A 169 -30.75 32.15 0.72
N ARG A 170 -30.79 30.89 1.20
CA ARG A 170 -31.35 30.57 2.52
C ARG A 170 -30.30 30.66 3.61
N HIS A 171 -30.68 31.25 4.73
CA HIS A 171 -29.87 31.28 5.93
C HIS A 171 -29.64 29.85 6.46
N ALA A 172 -28.40 29.39 6.39
CA ALA A 172 -27.98 28.07 6.87
C ALA A 172 -26.57 28.17 7.43
N ALA A 173 -26.37 27.76 8.68
CA ALA A 173 -25.07 27.77 9.34
C ALA A 173 -24.59 26.34 9.59
N MET A 174 -23.27 26.19 9.71
CA MET A 174 -22.64 24.96 10.17
C MET A 174 -22.25 25.12 11.65
N TRP A 175 -22.16 24.01 12.38
CA TRP A 175 -21.68 24.06 13.76
C TRP A 175 -20.21 24.52 13.80
N ARG A 176 -19.90 25.49 14.67
CA ARG A 176 -18.54 26.04 14.82
C ARG A 176 -17.51 24.99 15.21
N ILE A 177 -17.95 23.92 15.88
CA ILE A 177 -17.11 22.80 16.30
C ILE A 177 -16.76 21.84 15.15
N THR A 178 -17.31 21.99 13.94
CA THR A 178 -17.09 21.03 12.84
C THR A 178 -15.61 20.81 12.49
N PRO A 179 -14.76 21.84 12.33
CA PRO A 179 -13.34 21.64 12.06
C PRO A 179 -12.64 20.88 13.19
N LEU A 180 -13.04 21.11 14.44
CA LEU A 180 -12.53 20.37 15.59
C LEU A 180 -12.94 18.91 15.53
N VAL A 181 -14.20 18.62 15.19
CA VAL A 181 -14.69 17.24 15.00
C VAL A 181 -13.90 16.53 13.89
N VAL A 182 -13.62 17.21 12.78
CA VAL A 182 -12.82 16.64 11.68
C VAL A 182 -11.38 16.40 12.11
N ALA A 183 -10.75 17.34 12.81
CA ALA A 183 -9.40 17.17 13.35
C ALA A 183 -9.33 16.01 14.35
N MET A 184 -10.30 15.91 15.27
CA MET A 184 -10.42 14.80 16.21
C MET A 184 -10.62 13.46 15.50
N ALA A 185 -11.41 13.42 14.43
CA ALA A 185 -11.58 12.20 13.63
C ALA A 185 -10.26 11.77 12.96
N VAL A 186 -9.45 12.71 12.45
CA VAL A 186 -8.11 12.41 11.91
C VAL A 186 -7.19 11.86 12.99
N ILE A 187 -7.15 12.49 14.16
CA ILE A 187 -6.34 12.02 15.28
C ILE A 187 -6.78 10.61 15.70
N ALA A 188 -8.08 10.37 15.79
CA ALA A 188 -8.62 9.05 16.10
C ALA A 188 -8.22 8.02 15.04
N ILE A 189 -8.32 8.34 13.74
CA ILE A 189 -7.86 7.45 12.65
C ILE A 189 -6.36 7.13 12.80
N LEU A 190 -5.52 8.13 13.07
CA LEU A 190 -4.08 7.94 13.26
C LEU A 190 -3.79 7.09 14.51
N ALA A 191 -4.46 7.37 15.63
CA ALA A 191 -4.35 6.59 16.85
C ALA A 191 -4.76 5.13 16.61
N LEU A 192 -5.86 4.88 15.90
CA LEU A 192 -6.26 3.54 15.51
C LEU A 192 -5.17 2.87 14.66
N VAL A 193 -4.60 3.57 13.68
CA VAL A 193 -3.53 3.03 12.82
C VAL A 193 -2.26 2.68 13.61
N VAL A 194 -1.89 3.50 14.59
CA VAL A 194 -0.65 3.33 15.36
C VAL A 194 -0.80 2.34 16.51
N VAL A 195 -1.86 2.51 17.31
CA VAL A 195 -2.07 1.71 18.53
C VAL A 195 -2.48 0.29 18.19
N LYS A 196 -3.15 0.10 17.03
CA LYS A 196 -3.70 -1.17 16.54
C LYS A 196 -4.06 -2.11 17.72
N PRO A 197 -5.01 -1.71 18.58
CA PRO A 197 -5.10 -2.28 19.92
C PRO A 197 -5.57 -3.75 19.98
N PHE A 198 -5.82 -4.36 18.83
CA PHE A 198 -6.32 -5.72 18.64
C PHE A 198 -5.87 -6.22 17.27
#